data_AF-A0A803NUE9-F1
#
_entry.id   AF-A0A803NUE9-F1
#
_cell.length_a   1.000
_cell.length_b   1.000
_cell.length_c   1.000
_cell.angle_alpha   90.00
_cell.angle_beta   90.00
_cell.angle_gamma   90.00
#
_symmetry.space_group_name_H-M   'P 1'
#
loop_
_entity.id
_entity.type
_entity.pdbx_description
1 polymer ?
#
loop_
_entity_poly.entity_id
_entity_poly.type
_entity_poly.pdbx_seq_one_letter_code
_entity_poly.pdbx_strand_id
1 'polypeptide(L)'
;MAGPADNVQNWKKQDEEQNKKTDQKPIKNSAETEFTTKYDNLFVDIQNILEGERFKEDNYVSSFGPPSWTPEEIDSAKIIFKQCLDIDLDNVIQSGRDFELKKSLLILLSSNVFPENSVDEVTKFVDNFVQSCEQYEMAKQDLREIQEKEKSIDDQKTAMKQLSSKFLPIRKQAEAVDHEIAELERQLTERKAKKTRLGKMLQVLADQATTSKQSLVRDEEDHVKFCELKKEQAEKVINDVKTSWDTLKNEAKETSGNVGQSTDIGQLRWTIQNFSKLVDNKMHYSDIFYAGGYKWRMSISTRGKYLSMYLHIADRLDSLETPPGPGPGSTKNLLWSISVINQNPKFTVKFESNVLVLDAHESDWIFPVTLIGLKDATKGFLVKDVCTIEAQVSF
;
A
#
# COMPACT_ATOMS: atom_id res chain seq x y z
N MET A 1 37.86 19.05 -18.94
CA MET A 1 36.90 19.25 -20.05
C MET A 1 36.55 17.86 -20.57
N ALA A 2 35.34 17.30 -20.51
CA ALA A 2 34.00 17.76 -20.19
C ALA A 2 33.29 16.68 -19.32
N GLY A 3 32.28 17.09 -18.55
CA GLY A 3 31.59 16.25 -17.55
C GLY A 3 30.39 15.45 -18.10
N PRO A 4 29.81 14.56 -17.27
CA PRO A 4 28.78 13.62 -17.69
C PRO A 4 27.38 14.25 -17.57
N ALA A 5 26.82 14.71 -18.69
CA ALA A 5 25.48 15.32 -18.76
C ALA A 5 24.52 14.67 -19.79
N ASP A 6 24.87 13.52 -20.37
CA ASP A 6 24.13 12.99 -21.54
C ASP A 6 23.17 11.81 -21.29
N ASN A 7 22.97 11.36 -20.05
CA ASN A 7 22.18 10.13 -19.82
C ASN A 7 20.70 10.34 -19.41
N VAL A 8 20.21 11.59 -19.36
CA VAL A 8 18.81 11.90 -18.98
C VAL A 8 17.91 12.19 -20.19
N GLN A 9 18.49 12.38 -21.37
CA GLN A 9 17.75 12.65 -22.61
C GLN A 9 17.28 11.37 -23.34
N ASN A 10 17.81 10.20 -23.01
CA ASN A 10 17.48 8.95 -23.74
C ASN A 10 16.16 8.29 -23.25
N TRP A 11 15.74 8.55 -22.01
CA TRP A 11 14.53 7.97 -21.44
C TRP A 11 13.25 8.71 -21.85
N LYS A 12 13.34 10.00 -22.19
CA LYS A 12 12.19 10.78 -22.67
C LYS A 12 11.80 10.46 -24.11
N LYS A 13 12.74 10.00 -24.96
CA LYS A 13 12.45 9.65 -26.35
C LYS A 13 11.84 8.25 -26.52
N GLN A 14 12.10 7.31 -25.62
CA GLN A 14 11.46 5.99 -25.67
C GLN A 14 9.99 6.00 -25.19
N ASP A 15 9.61 6.91 -24.30
CA ASP A 15 8.22 7.03 -23.83
C ASP A 15 7.32 7.84 -24.78
N GLU A 16 7.88 8.75 -25.60
CA GLU A 16 7.10 9.51 -26.60
C GLU A 16 6.80 8.72 -27.88
N GLU A 17 7.60 7.71 -28.21
CA GLU A 17 7.39 6.88 -29.41
C GLU A 17 6.44 5.68 -29.16
N GLN A 18 6.20 5.32 -27.89
CA GLN A 18 5.13 4.38 -27.51
C GLN A 18 3.77 5.04 -27.27
N ASN A 19 3.71 6.37 -27.13
CA ASN A 19 2.47 7.07 -26.77
C ASN A 19 1.72 7.70 -27.98
N LYS A 20 2.07 7.31 -29.21
CA LYS A 20 1.44 7.82 -30.45
C LYS A 20 0.75 6.77 -31.34
N LYS A 21 0.47 5.59 -30.79
CA LYS A 21 -0.43 4.59 -31.41
C LYS A 21 -1.33 3.96 -30.35
N THR A 22 -2.31 4.70 -29.88
CA THR A 22 -3.59 4.07 -29.49
C THR A 22 -4.68 5.10 -29.73
N ASP A 23 -5.19 5.09 -30.96
CA ASP A 23 -6.46 5.72 -31.29
C ASP A 23 -7.51 5.24 -30.29
N GLN A 24 -8.12 6.20 -29.59
CA GLN A 24 -9.41 6.01 -28.95
C GLN A 24 -10.44 5.73 -30.04
N LYS A 25 -10.57 4.46 -30.39
CA LYS A 25 -11.82 3.91 -30.89
C LYS A 25 -12.56 3.38 -29.67
N PRO A 26 -13.83 3.72 -29.44
CA PRO A 26 -14.59 3.08 -28.37
C PRO A 26 -14.71 1.60 -28.73
N ILE A 27 -13.91 0.76 -28.07
CA ILE A 27 -14.09 -0.68 -28.12
C ILE A 27 -15.42 -0.92 -27.42
N LYS A 28 -16.45 -1.16 -28.23
CA LYS A 28 -17.71 -1.74 -27.76
C LYS A 28 -17.34 -3.00 -26.97
N ASN A 29 -17.62 -2.98 -25.67
CA ASN A 29 -17.71 -4.16 -24.81
C ASN A 29 -18.90 -5.05 -25.26
N SER A 30 -18.91 -5.51 -26.50
CA SER A 30 -19.90 -6.48 -26.99
C SER A 30 -19.28 -7.78 -27.47
N ALA A 31 -17.94 -7.93 -27.43
CA ALA A 31 -17.26 -9.11 -27.94
C ALA A 31 -16.90 -10.17 -26.87
N GLU A 32 -16.84 -9.81 -25.58
CA GLU A 32 -16.43 -10.75 -24.52
C GLU A 32 -17.60 -11.51 -23.88
N THR A 33 -18.82 -10.98 -23.98
CA THR A 33 -20.06 -11.72 -23.66
C THR A 33 -20.53 -12.67 -24.78
N GLU A 34 -19.89 -12.66 -25.97
CA GLU A 34 -20.29 -13.47 -27.13
C GLU A 34 -19.80 -14.92 -27.06
N PHE A 35 -18.79 -15.26 -26.24
CA PHE A 35 -18.21 -16.60 -26.24
C PHE A 35 -19.09 -17.65 -25.55
N THR A 36 -19.83 -17.26 -24.51
CA THR A 36 -20.70 -18.16 -23.72
C THR A 36 -22.14 -18.17 -24.24
N THR A 37 -22.66 -17.02 -24.69
CA THR A 37 -24.03 -16.88 -25.24
C THR A 37 -24.23 -17.59 -26.57
N LYS A 38 -23.18 -17.78 -27.37
CA LYS A 38 -23.24 -18.49 -28.66
C LYS A 38 -23.75 -19.94 -28.55
N TYR A 39 -23.55 -20.58 -27.40
CA TYR A 39 -23.91 -21.97 -27.18
C TYR A 39 -25.20 -22.14 -26.37
N ASP A 40 -25.74 -21.07 -25.80
CA ASP A 40 -26.92 -21.13 -24.94
C ASP A 40 -28.21 -21.48 -25.70
N ASN A 41 -28.39 -20.89 -26.88
CA ASN A 41 -29.54 -21.18 -27.75
C ASN A 41 -29.54 -22.63 -28.24
N LEU A 42 -28.35 -23.20 -28.49
CA LEU A 42 -28.19 -24.58 -28.94
C LEU A 42 -28.68 -25.59 -27.88
N PHE A 43 -28.50 -25.30 -26.59
CA PHE A 43 -28.97 -26.19 -25.52
C PHE A 43 -30.47 -26.04 -25.22
N VAL A 44 -31.08 -24.90 -25.51
CA VAL A 44 -32.54 -24.69 -25.40
C VAL A 44 -33.29 -25.44 -26.51
N ASP A 45 -32.78 -25.41 -27.75
CA ASP A 45 -33.42 -26.08 -28.88
C ASP A 45 -33.40 -27.62 -28.75
N ILE A 46 -32.37 -28.18 -28.10
CA ILE A 46 -32.26 -29.62 -27.81
C ILE A 46 -33.36 -30.10 -26.84
N GLN A 47 -33.86 -29.21 -25.98
CA GLN A 47 -34.93 -29.53 -25.04
C GLN A 47 -36.28 -29.71 -25.75
N ASN A 48 -36.53 -28.94 -26.82
CA ASN A 48 -37.82 -28.88 -27.51
C ASN A 48 -38.05 -30.01 -28.52
N ILE A 49 -36.98 -30.66 -29.01
CA ILE A 49 -37.05 -31.78 -29.97
C ILE A 49 -37.46 -33.10 -29.29
N LEU A 50 -37.41 -33.16 -27.95
CA LEU A 50 -37.71 -34.35 -27.16
C LEU A 50 -39.22 -34.68 -27.03
N GLU A 51 -40.13 -33.93 -27.67
CA GLU A 51 -41.59 -33.98 -27.37
C GLU A 51 -42.54 -34.58 -28.45
N GLY A 52 -42.05 -35.30 -29.48
CA GLY A 52 -42.87 -36.23 -30.34
C GLY A 52 -43.88 -35.56 -31.33
N GLU A 53 -44.49 -36.17 -32.36
CA GLU A 53 -44.91 -37.55 -32.73
C GLU A 53 -45.16 -37.72 -34.28
N ARG A 54 -45.43 -38.96 -34.75
CA ARG A 54 -45.49 -39.43 -36.17
C ARG A 54 -46.89 -39.91 -36.67
N PHE A 55 -47.12 -39.72 -37.99
CA PHE A 55 -47.80 -40.48 -39.10
C PHE A 55 -49.11 -41.28 -38.95
N LYS A 56 -49.89 -41.36 -40.06
CA LYS A 56 -50.80 -42.48 -40.46
C LYS A 56 -50.99 -42.59 -42.00
N GLU A 57 -51.42 -43.78 -42.43
CA GLU A 57 -51.50 -44.37 -43.79
C GLU A 57 -52.88 -45.07 -43.99
N ASP A 58 -53.31 -45.40 -45.22
CA ASP A 58 -54.38 -46.39 -45.60
C ASP A 58 -54.46 -46.53 -47.15
N ASN A 59 -54.35 -47.71 -47.81
CA ASN A 59 -55.22 -48.92 -48.00
C ASN A 59 -56.13 -48.93 -49.26
N TYR A 60 -56.07 -50.01 -50.10
CA TYR A 60 -57.24 -50.71 -50.69
C TYR A 60 -56.90 -52.04 -51.43
N VAL A 61 -57.93 -52.88 -51.65
CA VAL A 61 -57.99 -54.32 -52.01
C VAL A 61 -58.62 -54.57 -53.40
N SER A 62 -58.37 -55.75 -54.02
CA SER A 62 -59.22 -56.33 -55.11
C SER A 62 -59.37 -57.87 -55.01
N SER A 63 -60.51 -58.39 -55.52
CA SER A 63 -61.04 -59.78 -55.42
C SER A 63 -60.77 -60.67 -56.65
N PHE A 64 -60.99 -62.00 -56.58
CA PHE A 64 -61.75 -62.83 -57.55
C PHE A 64 -61.85 -64.32 -57.11
N GLY A 65 -62.99 -64.99 -57.41
CA GLY A 65 -63.42 -66.32 -56.88
C GLY A 65 -62.97 -67.62 -57.62
N PRO A 66 -63.41 -68.82 -57.15
CA PRO A 66 -62.63 -70.07 -57.28
C PRO A 66 -63.24 -71.19 -58.16
N PRO A 67 -62.48 -72.27 -58.51
CA PRO A 67 -62.99 -73.54 -59.04
C PRO A 67 -62.94 -74.72 -58.02
N SER A 68 -63.52 -75.89 -58.39
CA SER A 68 -63.80 -77.09 -57.54
C SER A 68 -62.71 -78.18 -57.54
N TRP A 69 -62.51 -78.90 -56.42
CA TRP A 69 -61.37 -79.82 -56.12
C TRP A 69 -61.78 -81.28 -55.77
N THR A 70 -60.82 -82.22 -55.77
CA THR A 70 -61.02 -83.67 -55.49
C THR A 70 -60.78 -84.09 -54.02
N PRO A 71 -61.30 -85.24 -53.53
CA PRO A 71 -61.18 -85.67 -52.12
C PRO A 71 -59.75 -85.87 -51.59
N GLU A 72 -58.83 -86.39 -52.40
CA GLU A 72 -57.42 -86.61 -52.02
C GLU A 72 -56.65 -85.29 -51.92
N GLU A 73 -56.99 -84.31 -52.76
CA GLU A 73 -56.45 -82.95 -52.71
C GLU A 73 -56.92 -82.23 -51.44
N ILE A 74 -58.16 -82.47 -51.01
CA ILE A 74 -58.72 -81.91 -49.77
C ILE A 74 -57.99 -82.45 -48.53
N ASP A 75 -57.74 -83.76 -48.45
CA ASP A 75 -57.02 -84.34 -47.30
C ASP A 75 -55.54 -83.94 -47.27
N SER A 76 -54.90 -83.82 -48.44
CA SER A 76 -53.54 -83.28 -48.55
C SER A 76 -53.48 -81.81 -48.12
N ALA A 77 -54.47 -80.99 -48.50
CA ALA A 77 -54.59 -79.60 -48.08
C ALA A 77 -54.79 -79.46 -46.56
N LYS A 78 -55.55 -80.36 -45.91
CA LYS A 78 -55.70 -80.37 -44.44
C LYS A 78 -54.37 -80.60 -43.73
N ILE A 79 -53.54 -81.51 -44.24
CA ILE A 79 -52.23 -81.83 -43.67
C ILE A 79 -51.29 -80.62 -43.78
N ILE A 80 -51.18 -80.04 -44.98
CA ILE A 80 -50.31 -78.87 -45.23
C ILE A 80 -50.79 -77.66 -44.42
N PHE A 81 -52.11 -77.41 -44.37
CA PHE A 81 -52.70 -76.34 -43.56
C PHE A 81 -52.33 -76.49 -42.09
N LYS A 82 -52.46 -77.69 -41.52
CA LYS A 82 -52.07 -77.96 -40.13
C LYS A 82 -50.57 -77.75 -39.90
N GLN A 83 -49.72 -78.25 -40.80
CA GLN A 83 -48.26 -78.06 -40.71
C GLN A 83 -47.83 -76.60 -40.78
N CYS A 84 -48.58 -75.74 -41.47
CA CYS A 84 -48.33 -74.30 -41.53
C CYS A 84 -48.83 -73.58 -40.27
N LEU A 85 -49.94 -74.03 -39.67
CA LEU A 85 -50.44 -73.46 -38.41
C LEU A 85 -49.58 -73.84 -37.19
N ASP A 86 -48.87 -74.97 -37.26
CA ASP A 86 -48.02 -75.47 -36.17
C ASP A 86 -46.69 -74.68 -36.03
N ILE A 87 -46.41 -73.70 -36.90
CA ILE A 87 -45.23 -72.84 -36.83
C ILE A 87 -45.60 -71.34 -36.86
N ASP A 88 -44.72 -70.48 -36.35
CA ASP A 88 -44.95 -69.03 -36.36
C ASP A 88 -45.14 -68.51 -37.79
N LEU A 89 -46.07 -67.56 -37.96
CA LEU A 89 -46.37 -66.90 -39.24
C LEU A 89 -45.11 -66.35 -39.93
N ASP A 90 -44.13 -65.88 -39.14
CA ASP A 90 -42.83 -65.44 -39.63
C ASP A 90 -42.07 -66.55 -40.36
N ASN A 91 -42.05 -67.74 -39.76
CA ASN A 91 -41.39 -68.90 -40.34
C ASN A 91 -42.17 -69.44 -41.54
N VAL A 92 -43.50 -69.25 -41.60
CA VAL A 92 -44.33 -69.63 -42.75
C VAL A 92 -43.96 -68.77 -43.96
N ILE A 93 -43.89 -67.44 -43.77
CA ILE A 93 -43.60 -66.47 -44.81
C ILE A 93 -42.14 -66.55 -45.26
N GLN A 94 -41.18 -66.58 -44.34
CA GLN A 94 -39.74 -66.65 -44.66
C GLN A 94 -39.33 -67.98 -45.32
N SER A 95 -40.04 -69.07 -45.05
CA SER A 95 -39.77 -70.38 -45.68
C SER A 95 -40.45 -70.54 -47.04
N GLY A 96 -41.18 -69.55 -47.55
CA GLY A 96 -41.94 -69.63 -48.80
C GLY A 96 -43.12 -70.62 -48.75
N ARG A 97 -43.58 -70.97 -47.54
CA ARG A 97 -44.74 -71.86 -47.32
C ARG A 97 -46.08 -71.12 -47.29
N ASP A 98 -46.04 -69.80 -47.42
CA ASP A 98 -47.20 -68.92 -47.60
C ASP A 98 -48.01 -69.30 -48.86
N PHE A 99 -47.34 -69.69 -49.96
CA PHE A 99 -48.02 -70.21 -51.15
C PHE A 99 -48.72 -71.55 -50.89
N GLU A 100 -48.08 -72.45 -50.14
CA GLU A 100 -48.65 -73.74 -49.74
C GLU A 100 -49.84 -73.57 -48.79
N LEU A 101 -49.76 -72.60 -47.87
CA LEU A 101 -50.83 -72.21 -46.97
C LEU A 101 -52.02 -71.60 -47.74
N LYS A 102 -51.77 -70.64 -48.64
CA LYS A 102 -52.81 -70.01 -49.47
C LYS A 102 -53.52 -71.04 -50.34
N LYS A 103 -52.76 -71.92 -51.01
CA LYS A 103 -53.30 -72.99 -51.86
C LYS A 103 -54.14 -73.97 -51.04
N SER A 104 -53.68 -74.37 -49.86
CA SER A 104 -54.41 -75.26 -48.97
C SER A 104 -55.71 -74.60 -48.48
N LEU A 105 -55.67 -73.33 -48.09
CA LEU A 105 -56.85 -72.56 -47.70
C LEU A 105 -57.88 -72.43 -48.83
N LEU A 106 -57.43 -72.18 -50.06
CA LEU A 106 -58.29 -72.10 -51.25
C LEU A 106 -59.01 -73.43 -51.52
N ILE A 107 -58.30 -74.57 -51.39
CA ILE A 107 -58.86 -75.91 -51.56
C ILE A 107 -59.90 -76.21 -50.48
N LEU A 108 -59.60 -75.88 -49.22
CA LEU A 108 -60.48 -76.13 -48.07
C LEU A 108 -61.75 -75.25 -48.11
N LEU A 109 -61.65 -74.00 -48.56
CA LEU A 109 -62.78 -73.09 -48.77
C LEU A 109 -63.72 -73.59 -49.86
N SER A 110 -63.17 -73.96 -51.02
CA SER A 110 -63.94 -74.51 -52.14
C SER A 110 -64.62 -75.86 -51.84
N SER A 111 -64.31 -76.47 -50.69
CA SER A 111 -64.74 -77.82 -50.32
C SER A 111 -65.68 -77.86 -49.10
N ASN A 112 -66.25 -76.71 -48.69
CA ASN A 112 -67.16 -76.57 -47.54
C ASN A 112 -66.62 -77.18 -46.22
N VAL A 113 -65.28 -77.14 -46.01
CA VAL A 113 -64.66 -77.69 -44.79
C VAL A 113 -64.82 -76.75 -43.59
N PHE A 114 -65.00 -75.44 -43.84
CA PHE A 114 -65.15 -74.42 -42.81
C PHE A 114 -66.62 -74.21 -42.39
N PRO A 115 -66.89 -73.89 -41.11
CA PRO A 115 -68.21 -73.47 -40.64
C PRO A 115 -68.76 -72.26 -41.42
N GLU A 116 -70.05 -72.27 -41.78
CA GLU A 116 -70.72 -71.21 -42.58
C GLU A 116 -70.47 -69.79 -42.07
N ASN A 117 -70.38 -69.61 -40.75
CA ASN A 117 -70.14 -68.31 -40.12
C ASN A 117 -68.70 -67.77 -40.27
N SER A 118 -67.76 -68.60 -40.72
CA SER A 118 -66.33 -68.25 -40.88
C SER A 118 -65.89 -68.17 -42.34
N VAL A 119 -66.70 -68.67 -43.29
CA VAL A 119 -66.36 -68.74 -44.72
C VAL A 119 -66.08 -67.34 -45.30
N ASP A 120 -66.87 -66.32 -44.95
CA ASP A 120 -66.67 -64.96 -45.45
C ASP A 120 -65.35 -64.34 -44.98
N GLU A 121 -64.95 -64.59 -43.73
CA GLU A 121 -63.71 -64.06 -43.14
C GLU A 121 -62.48 -64.76 -43.73
N VAL A 122 -62.54 -66.08 -43.87
CA VAL A 122 -61.46 -66.88 -44.46
C VAL A 122 -61.33 -66.59 -45.96
N THR A 123 -62.44 -66.35 -46.68
CA THR A 123 -62.44 -65.92 -48.09
C THR A 123 -61.76 -64.56 -48.24
N LYS A 124 -62.13 -63.57 -47.43
CA LYS A 124 -61.47 -62.25 -47.42
C LYS A 124 -59.98 -62.33 -47.09
N PHE A 125 -59.61 -63.22 -46.17
CA PHE A 125 -58.21 -63.44 -45.81
C PHE A 125 -57.41 -64.06 -46.97
N VAL A 126 -57.97 -65.05 -47.68
CA VAL A 126 -57.34 -65.71 -48.83
C VAL A 126 -57.20 -64.76 -50.02
N ASP A 127 -58.23 -63.97 -50.32
CA ASP A 127 -58.21 -62.97 -51.39
C ASP A 127 -57.08 -61.95 -51.19
N ASN A 128 -56.90 -61.49 -49.95
CA ASN A 128 -55.87 -60.51 -49.58
C ASN A 128 -54.53 -61.13 -49.18
N PHE A 129 -54.41 -62.45 -49.15
CA PHE A 129 -53.33 -63.15 -48.44
C PHE A 129 -51.93 -62.72 -48.86
N VAL A 130 -51.69 -62.53 -50.16
CA VAL A 130 -50.37 -62.12 -50.69
C VAL A 130 -50.05 -60.70 -50.24
N GLN A 131 -51.00 -59.78 -50.40
CA GLN A 131 -50.87 -58.39 -49.94
C GLN A 131 -50.66 -58.33 -48.42
N SER A 132 -51.36 -59.18 -47.65
CA SER A 132 -51.19 -59.26 -46.19
C SER A 132 -49.82 -59.80 -45.77
N CYS A 133 -49.24 -60.76 -46.50
CA CYS A 133 -47.89 -61.25 -46.24
C CYS A 133 -46.82 -60.20 -46.58
N GLU A 134 -46.97 -59.49 -47.70
CA GLU A 134 -46.09 -58.36 -48.07
C GLU A 134 -46.15 -57.23 -47.04
N GLN A 135 -47.36 -56.85 -46.60
CA GLN A 135 -47.57 -55.86 -45.55
C GLN A 135 -46.97 -56.31 -44.22
N TYR A 136 -47.06 -57.59 -43.86
CA TYR A 136 -46.48 -58.13 -42.64
C TYR A 136 -44.94 -58.04 -42.66
N GLU A 137 -44.29 -58.39 -43.76
CA GLU A 137 -42.83 -58.27 -43.90
C GLU A 137 -42.36 -56.82 -43.89
N MET A 138 -43.07 -55.92 -44.61
CA MET A 138 -42.80 -54.48 -44.56
C MET A 138 -42.95 -53.93 -43.14
N ALA A 139 -44.03 -54.26 -42.45
CA ALA A 139 -44.26 -53.82 -41.07
C ALA A 139 -43.18 -54.33 -40.10
N LYS A 140 -42.68 -55.56 -40.30
CA LYS A 140 -41.56 -56.09 -39.52
C LYS A 140 -40.26 -55.37 -39.81
N GLN A 141 -39.98 -55.06 -41.07
CA GLN A 141 -38.81 -54.30 -41.44
C GLN A 141 -38.87 -52.89 -40.84
N ASP A 142 -40.03 -52.23 -40.92
CA ASP A 142 -40.24 -50.92 -40.32
C ASP A 142 -40.04 -50.95 -38.79
N LEU A 143 -40.54 -51.99 -38.11
CA LEU A 143 -40.31 -52.17 -36.68
C LEU A 143 -38.82 -52.31 -36.34
N ARG A 144 -38.05 -53.08 -37.13
CA ARG A 144 -36.59 -53.19 -36.95
C ARG A 144 -35.91 -51.84 -37.13
N GLU A 145 -36.25 -51.11 -38.18
CA GLU A 145 -35.69 -49.77 -38.43
C GLU A 145 -36.04 -48.76 -37.35
N ILE A 146 -37.25 -48.83 -36.81
CA ILE A 146 -37.67 -47.99 -35.69
C ILE A 146 -36.84 -48.32 -34.44
N GLN A 147 -36.68 -49.59 -34.10
CA GLN A 147 -35.88 -50.02 -32.95
C GLN A 147 -34.41 -49.58 -33.06
N GLU A 148 -33.81 -49.68 -34.26
CA GLU A 148 -32.45 -49.19 -34.49
C GLU A 148 -32.35 -47.67 -34.34
N LYS A 149 -33.34 -46.92 -34.85
CA LYS A 149 -33.42 -45.47 -34.70
C LYS A 149 -33.62 -45.07 -33.23
N GLU A 150 -34.50 -45.75 -32.50
CA GLU A 150 -34.73 -45.53 -31.07
C GLU A 150 -33.45 -45.76 -30.25
N LYS A 151 -32.74 -46.86 -30.53
CA LYS A 151 -31.44 -47.14 -29.90
C LYS A 151 -30.41 -46.05 -30.21
N SER A 152 -30.33 -45.61 -31.47
CA SER A 152 -29.45 -44.52 -31.89
C SER A 152 -29.77 -43.20 -31.17
N ILE A 153 -31.06 -42.88 -31.01
CA ILE A 153 -31.52 -41.70 -30.26
C ILE A 153 -31.12 -41.79 -28.79
N ASP A 154 -31.28 -42.96 -28.15
CA ASP A 154 -30.89 -43.16 -26.76
C ASP A 154 -29.37 -43.03 -26.55
N ASP A 155 -28.57 -43.54 -27.48
CA ASP A 155 -27.12 -43.38 -27.49
C ASP A 155 -26.74 -41.89 -27.63
N GLN A 156 -27.38 -41.17 -28.56
CA GLN A 156 -27.18 -39.72 -28.74
C GLN A 156 -27.60 -38.92 -27.50
N LYS A 157 -28.74 -39.22 -26.89
CA LYS A 157 -29.22 -38.58 -25.66
C LYS A 157 -28.25 -38.80 -24.51
N THR A 158 -27.68 -40.00 -24.41
CA THR A 158 -26.65 -40.32 -23.42
C THR A 158 -25.36 -39.54 -23.67
N ALA A 159 -24.90 -39.46 -24.92
CA ALA A 159 -23.75 -38.64 -25.30
C ALA A 159 -23.97 -37.14 -24.97
N MET A 160 -25.17 -36.62 -25.24
CA MET A 160 -25.54 -35.25 -24.90
C MET A 160 -25.51 -34.97 -23.39
N LYS A 161 -26.00 -35.90 -22.57
CA LYS A 161 -25.90 -35.79 -21.10
C LYS A 161 -24.45 -35.75 -20.62
N GLN A 162 -23.57 -36.57 -21.21
CA GLN A 162 -22.15 -36.58 -20.88
C GLN A 162 -21.42 -35.30 -21.32
N LEU A 163 -21.79 -34.74 -22.48
CA LEU A 163 -21.25 -33.45 -22.93
C LEU A 163 -21.70 -32.32 -22.00
N SER A 164 -22.99 -32.29 -21.65
CA SER A 164 -23.55 -31.30 -20.72
C SER A 164 -22.86 -31.34 -19.35
N SER A 165 -22.60 -32.54 -18.80
CA SER A 165 -21.92 -32.69 -17.51
C SER A 165 -20.47 -32.23 -17.52
N LYS A 166 -19.78 -32.30 -18.67
CA LYS A 166 -18.42 -31.75 -18.86
C LYS A 166 -18.43 -30.25 -19.11
N PHE A 167 -19.41 -29.74 -19.84
CA PHE A 167 -19.52 -28.33 -20.22
C PHE A 167 -19.78 -27.42 -19.02
N LEU A 168 -20.73 -27.80 -18.14
CA LEU A 168 -21.16 -26.95 -17.03
C LEU A 168 -20.03 -26.53 -16.06
N PRO A 169 -19.12 -27.41 -15.60
CA PRO A 169 -18.01 -27.00 -14.74
C PRO A 169 -16.99 -26.12 -15.48
N ILE A 170 -16.71 -26.40 -16.76
CA ILE A 170 -15.80 -25.58 -17.58
C ILE A 170 -16.36 -24.17 -17.74
N ARG A 171 -17.66 -24.03 -18.00
CA ARG A 171 -18.33 -22.72 -18.06
C ARG A 171 -18.17 -21.94 -16.76
N LYS A 172 -18.42 -22.57 -15.61
CA LYS A 172 -18.25 -21.91 -14.30
C LYS A 172 -16.82 -21.46 -14.05
N GLN A 173 -15.82 -22.24 -14.49
CA GLN A 173 -14.42 -21.84 -14.39
C GLN A 173 -14.10 -20.64 -15.30
N ALA A 174 -14.60 -20.65 -16.53
CA ALA A 174 -14.43 -19.51 -17.46
C ALA A 174 -15.03 -18.23 -16.85
N GLU A 175 -16.27 -18.31 -16.32
CA GLU A 175 -16.91 -17.18 -15.65
C GLU A 175 -16.09 -16.69 -14.45
N ALA A 176 -15.52 -17.58 -13.63
CA ALA A 176 -14.67 -17.19 -12.51
C ALA A 176 -13.39 -16.46 -12.96
N VAL A 177 -12.76 -16.92 -14.03
CA VAL A 177 -11.58 -16.28 -14.61
C VAL A 177 -11.93 -14.89 -15.15
N ASP A 178 -13.07 -14.74 -15.82
CA ASP A 178 -13.53 -13.42 -16.33
C ASP A 178 -13.73 -12.41 -15.18
N HIS A 179 -14.27 -12.85 -14.04
CA HIS A 179 -14.40 -12.00 -12.85
C HIS A 179 -13.03 -11.61 -12.26
N GLU A 180 -12.06 -12.54 -12.25
CA GLU A 180 -10.71 -12.27 -11.76
C GLU A 180 -9.95 -11.28 -12.67
N ILE A 181 -10.11 -11.41 -13.99
CA ILE A 181 -9.56 -10.46 -14.97
C ILE A 181 -10.11 -9.05 -14.70
N ALA A 182 -11.43 -8.90 -14.57
CA ALA A 182 -12.06 -7.61 -14.32
C ALA A 182 -11.56 -6.94 -13.02
N GLU A 183 -11.37 -7.72 -11.96
CA GLU A 183 -10.83 -7.21 -10.70
C GLU A 183 -9.35 -6.79 -10.82
N LEU A 184 -8.52 -7.59 -11.50
CA LEU A 184 -7.12 -7.24 -11.75
C LEU A 184 -6.98 -5.97 -12.59
N GLU A 185 -7.82 -5.79 -13.60
CA GLU A 185 -7.88 -4.56 -14.40
C GLU A 185 -8.24 -3.34 -13.54
N ARG A 186 -9.24 -3.48 -12.67
CA ARG A 186 -9.61 -2.43 -11.70
C ARG A 186 -8.42 -2.05 -10.83
N GLN A 187 -7.71 -3.02 -10.25
CA GLN A 187 -6.52 -2.76 -9.43
C GLN A 187 -5.40 -2.09 -10.23
N LEU A 188 -5.18 -2.50 -11.48
CA LEU A 188 -4.17 -1.90 -12.34
C LEU A 188 -4.44 -0.41 -12.60
N THR A 189 -5.70 -0.03 -12.85
CA THR A 189 -6.08 1.37 -13.03
C THR A 189 -5.82 2.21 -11.78
N GLU A 190 -6.14 1.70 -10.58
CA GLU A 190 -5.89 2.36 -9.31
C GLU A 190 -4.39 2.58 -9.07
N ARG A 191 -3.57 1.56 -9.34
CA ARG A 191 -2.11 1.65 -9.20
C ARG A 191 -1.48 2.63 -10.18
N LYS A 192 -1.97 2.68 -11.43
CA LYS A 192 -1.54 3.69 -12.42
C LYS A 192 -1.88 5.11 -11.93
N ALA A 193 -3.08 5.34 -11.41
CA ALA A 193 -3.46 6.63 -10.85
C ALA A 193 -2.58 7.05 -9.67
N LYS A 194 -2.27 6.11 -8.75
CA LYS A 194 -1.35 6.35 -7.63
C LYS A 194 0.06 6.70 -8.10
N LYS A 195 0.59 5.98 -9.10
CA LYS A 195 1.90 6.29 -9.72
C LYS A 195 1.92 7.71 -10.28
N THR A 196 0.87 8.13 -11.00
CA THR A 196 0.76 9.49 -11.54
C THR A 196 0.72 10.54 -10.43
N ARG A 197 -0.02 10.30 -9.34
CA ARG A 197 -0.07 11.22 -8.19
C ARG A 197 1.28 11.38 -7.52
N LEU A 198 1.99 10.27 -7.27
CA LEU A 198 3.32 10.29 -6.68
C LEU A 198 4.33 11.02 -7.58
N GLY A 199 4.27 10.79 -8.89
CA GLY A 199 5.09 11.52 -9.86
C GLY A 199 4.90 13.04 -9.78
N LYS A 200 3.64 13.51 -9.68
CA LYS A 200 3.34 14.94 -9.49
C LYS A 200 3.91 15.50 -8.18
N MET A 201 3.77 14.75 -7.07
CA MET A 201 4.33 15.18 -5.78
C MET A 201 5.85 15.28 -5.82
N LEU A 202 6.52 14.31 -6.45
CA LEU A 202 7.97 14.32 -6.60
C LEU A 202 8.44 15.50 -7.45
N GLN A 203 7.70 15.85 -8.51
CA GLN A 203 8.00 17.01 -9.34
C GLN A 203 7.93 18.32 -8.52
N VAL A 204 6.87 18.50 -7.72
CA VAL A 204 6.73 19.69 -6.85
C VAL A 204 7.91 19.79 -5.87
N LEU A 205 8.31 18.68 -5.25
CA LEU A 205 9.45 18.66 -4.33
C LEU A 205 10.77 18.96 -5.05
N ALA A 206 10.94 18.46 -6.28
CA ALA A 206 12.14 18.74 -7.09
C ALA A 206 12.22 20.23 -7.48
N ASP A 207 11.09 20.83 -7.85
CA ASP A 207 11.01 22.25 -8.19
C ASP A 207 11.33 23.11 -6.95
N GLN A 208 10.73 22.79 -5.79
CA GLN A 208 11.02 23.46 -4.52
C GLN A 208 12.50 23.34 -4.13
N ALA A 209 13.07 22.14 -4.18
CA ALA A 209 14.48 21.93 -3.88
C ALA A 209 15.40 22.73 -4.81
N THR A 210 15.03 22.82 -6.09
CA THR A 210 15.78 23.62 -7.08
C THR A 210 15.71 25.11 -6.76
N THR A 211 14.53 25.64 -6.44
CA THR A 211 14.36 27.04 -6.05
C THR A 211 15.11 27.36 -4.76
N SER A 212 15.00 26.51 -3.73
CA SER A 212 15.73 26.68 -2.46
C SER A 212 17.23 26.65 -2.66
N LYS A 213 17.75 25.72 -3.47
CA LYS A 213 19.17 25.67 -3.83
C LYS A 213 19.63 26.96 -4.51
N GLN A 214 18.87 27.46 -5.49
CA GLN A 214 19.22 28.70 -6.18
C GLN A 214 19.19 29.92 -5.24
N SER A 215 18.25 29.97 -4.30
CA SER A 215 18.20 31.04 -3.31
C SER A 215 19.42 31.00 -2.40
N LEU A 216 19.74 29.82 -1.86
CA LEU A 216 20.91 29.64 -0.99
C LEU A 216 22.20 30.08 -1.68
N VAL A 217 22.40 29.67 -2.93
CA VAL A 217 23.60 30.06 -3.71
C VAL A 217 23.69 31.59 -3.84
N ARG A 218 22.57 32.28 -4.11
CA ARG A 218 22.56 33.75 -4.17
C ARG A 218 22.90 34.37 -2.82
N ASP A 219 22.28 33.89 -1.74
CA ASP A 219 22.53 34.41 -0.40
C ASP A 219 23.98 34.19 0.04
N GLU A 220 24.58 33.04 -0.31
CA GLU A 220 26.01 32.75 -0.10
C GLU A 220 26.91 33.69 -0.91
N GLU A 221 26.62 33.91 -2.19
CA GLU A 221 27.37 34.83 -3.05
C GLU A 221 27.32 36.27 -2.52
N ASP A 222 26.15 36.73 -2.08
CA ASP A 222 25.96 38.08 -1.53
C ASP A 222 26.65 38.22 -0.17
N HIS A 223 26.61 37.19 0.67
CA HIS A 223 27.34 37.17 1.94
C HIS A 223 28.86 37.24 1.72
N VAL A 224 29.40 36.49 0.75
CA VAL A 224 30.84 36.54 0.42
C VAL A 224 31.25 37.95 0.00
N LYS A 225 30.52 38.58 -0.93
CA LYS A 225 30.80 39.96 -1.37
C LYS A 225 30.72 40.96 -0.21
N PHE A 226 29.73 40.82 0.67
CA PHE A 226 29.61 41.67 1.85
C PHE A 226 30.81 41.52 2.79
N CYS A 227 31.25 40.28 3.04
CA CYS A 227 32.42 40.01 3.86
C CYS A 227 33.70 40.58 3.26
N GLU A 228 33.91 40.46 1.95
CA GLU A 228 35.07 41.04 1.24
C GLU A 228 35.11 42.57 1.42
N LEU A 229 34.00 43.26 1.17
CA LEU A 229 33.90 44.72 1.35
C LEU A 229 34.18 45.14 2.81
N LYS A 230 33.60 44.42 3.78
CA LYS A 230 33.81 44.72 5.20
C LYS A 230 35.26 44.48 5.62
N LYS A 231 35.89 43.43 5.10
CA LYS A 231 37.29 43.13 5.36
C LYS A 231 38.21 44.22 4.82
N GLU A 232 38.04 44.63 3.56
CA GLU A 232 38.83 45.72 2.96
C GLU A 232 38.70 47.01 3.77
N GLN A 233 37.48 47.37 4.17
CA GLN A 233 37.24 48.57 4.96
C GLN A 233 37.88 48.50 6.35
N ALA A 234 37.79 47.34 7.02
CA ALA A 234 38.41 47.12 8.32
C ALA A 234 39.95 47.15 8.24
N GLU A 235 40.54 46.52 7.23
CA GLU A 235 41.99 46.52 7.00
C GLU A 235 42.52 47.94 6.79
N LYS A 236 41.80 48.77 6.02
CA LYS A 236 42.15 50.19 5.86
C LYS A 236 42.15 50.93 7.20
N VAL A 237 41.07 50.83 7.98
CA VAL A 237 40.96 51.50 9.29
C VAL A 237 42.06 51.03 10.24
N ILE A 238 42.35 49.72 10.28
CA ILE A 238 43.41 49.17 11.12
C ILE A 238 44.78 49.74 10.71
N ASN A 239 45.08 49.82 9.42
CA ASN A 239 46.34 50.36 8.94
C ASN A 239 46.49 51.85 9.24
N ASP A 240 45.42 52.63 9.06
CA ASP A 240 45.39 54.06 9.39
C ASP A 240 45.67 54.28 10.89
N VAL A 241 44.96 53.55 11.75
CA VAL A 241 45.15 53.63 13.22
C VAL A 241 46.54 53.17 13.65
N LYS A 242 47.06 52.08 13.09
CA LYS A 242 48.43 51.61 13.38
C LYS A 242 49.46 52.68 13.02
N THR A 243 49.32 53.30 11.85
CA THR A 243 50.21 54.37 11.40
C THR A 243 50.17 55.55 12.36
N SER A 244 48.97 56.02 12.74
CA SER A 244 48.81 57.09 13.73
C SER A 244 49.39 56.73 15.11
N TRP A 245 49.22 55.48 15.55
CA TRP A 245 49.78 54.99 16.81
C TRP A 245 51.31 54.97 16.81
N ASP A 246 51.93 54.51 15.73
CA ASP A 246 53.39 54.52 15.59
C ASP A 246 53.95 55.95 15.58
N THR A 247 53.25 56.90 14.94
CA THR A 247 53.57 58.33 15.03
C THR A 247 53.53 58.82 16.47
N LEU A 248 52.42 58.61 17.18
CA LEU A 248 52.24 59.03 18.58
C LEU A 248 53.30 58.42 19.50
N LYS A 249 53.64 57.14 19.31
CA LYS A 249 54.65 56.44 20.12
C LYS A 249 56.04 57.04 19.95
N ASN A 250 56.37 57.49 18.74
CA ASN A 250 57.63 58.17 18.49
C ASN A 250 57.65 59.56 19.14
N GLU A 251 56.54 60.31 19.06
CA GLU A 251 56.39 61.62 19.73
C GLU A 251 56.47 61.49 21.27
N ALA A 252 55.78 60.51 21.85
CA ALA A 252 55.74 60.29 23.31
C ALA A 252 57.09 59.85 23.90
N LYS A 253 57.90 59.11 23.13
CA LYS A 253 59.28 58.77 23.52
C LYS A 253 60.18 60.01 23.62
N GLU A 254 59.84 61.09 22.94
CA GLU A 254 60.57 62.35 23.01
C GLU A 254 60.12 63.22 24.20
N THR A 255 58.99 62.93 24.89
CA THR A 255 58.37 63.90 25.81
C THR A 255 58.33 63.59 27.31
N SER A 256 58.53 62.37 27.84
CA SER A 256 58.43 62.23 29.31
C SER A 256 58.92 60.91 29.93
N GLY A 257 59.65 61.05 31.04
CA GLY A 257 59.92 59.99 32.01
C GLY A 257 58.85 59.86 33.11
N ASN A 258 58.62 58.61 33.49
CA ASN A 258 58.08 58.04 34.75
C ASN A 258 56.94 58.76 35.50
N VAL A 259 55.78 58.08 35.58
CA VAL A 259 54.79 58.22 36.67
C VAL A 259 54.39 56.84 37.20
N GLY A 260 54.23 56.78 38.53
CA GLY A 260 54.14 55.60 39.40
C GLY A 260 52.85 54.78 39.36
N GLN A 261 53.00 53.54 39.83
CA GLN A 261 52.01 52.45 39.90
C GLN A 261 50.83 52.71 40.85
N SER A 262 49.62 52.47 40.35
CA SER A 262 48.42 52.10 41.10
C SER A 262 48.44 50.59 41.32
N THR A 263 48.01 50.08 42.48
CA THR A 263 47.87 48.63 42.68
C THR A 263 46.55 48.17 42.05
N ASP A 264 46.65 47.54 40.89
CA ASP A 264 45.50 47.20 40.04
C ASP A 264 44.72 45.96 40.52
N ILE A 265 45.16 45.29 41.60
CA ILE A 265 44.61 44.02 42.10
C ILE A 265 44.12 44.14 43.54
N GLY A 266 42.90 43.68 43.83
CA GLY A 266 42.36 43.52 45.19
C GLY A 266 41.70 42.16 45.41
N GLN A 267 41.75 41.67 46.65
CA GLN A 267 41.21 40.36 47.04
C GLN A 267 40.59 40.43 48.45
N LEU A 268 39.49 39.71 48.66
CA LEU A 268 38.86 39.55 49.97
C LEU A 268 38.44 38.11 50.20
N ARG A 269 38.83 37.56 51.35
CA ARG A 269 38.36 36.25 51.83
C ARG A 269 37.37 36.45 52.99
N TRP A 270 36.12 36.11 52.75
CA TRP A 270 35.01 36.23 53.69
C TRP A 270 34.67 34.89 54.33
N THR A 271 34.79 34.82 55.65
CA THR A 271 34.46 33.63 56.45
C THR A 271 33.09 33.80 57.09
N ILE A 272 32.12 32.99 56.69
CA ILE A 272 30.75 33.03 57.16
C ILE A 272 30.57 31.99 58.25
N GLN A 273 30.35 32.44 59.48
CA GLN A 273 30.07 31.59 60.63
C GLN A 273 28.56 31.33 60.75
N ASN A 274 28.20 30.19 61.34
CA ASN A 274 26.82 29.75 61.50
C ASN A 274 26.06 29.73 60.16
N PHE A 275 26.68 29.25 59.09
CA PHE A 275 26.12 29.28 57.73
C PHE A 275 24.72 28.62 57.66
N SER A 276 24.49 27.56 58.45
CA SER A 276 23.20 26.89 58.54
C SER A 276 22.06 27.78 59.04
N LYS A 277 22.37 28.88 59.74
CA LYS A 277 21.41 29.85 60.32
C LYS A 277 21.16 31.07 59.44
N LEU A 278 21.73 31.13 58.23
CA LEU A 278 21.43 32.20 57.28
C LEU A 278 19.92 32.19 56.97
N VAL A 279 19.34 33.39 56.90
CA VAL A 279 17.90 33.55 56.66
C VAL A 279 17.65 33.37 55.17
N ASP A 280 16.75 32.45 54.83
CA ASP A 280 16.44 32.17 53.43
C ASP A 280 15.85 33.40 52.73
N ASN A 281 16.23 33.62 51.47
CA ASN A 281 15.89 34.79 50.66
C ASN A 281 16.35 36.15 51.24
N LYS A 282 17.28 36.17 52.21
CA LYS A 282 17.91 37.40 52.70
C LYS A 282 19.31 37.57 52.09
N MET A 283 19.68 38.81 51.76
CA MET A 283 21.05 39.16 51.36
C MET A 283 21.94 39.34 52.59
N HIS A 284 23.13 38.75 52.54
CA HIS A 284 24.20 38.90 53.53
C HIS A 284 25.43 39.48 52.84
N TYR A 285 26.17 40.35 53.52
CA TYR A 285 27.24 41.14 52.92
C TYR A 285 28.58 40.87 53.59
N SER A 286 29.66 40.91 52.80
CA SER A 286 31.03 40.91 53.30
C SER A 286 31.48 42.31 53.75
N ASP A 287 32.66 42.38 54.33
CA ASP A 287 33.41 43.63 54.45
C ASP A 287 33.79 44.20 53.07
N ILE A 288 34.24 45.45 53.05
CA ILE A 288 34.67 46.16 51.84
C ILE A 288 36.14 45.86 51.53
N PHE A 289 36.49 45.71 50.26
CA PHE A 289 37.88 45.65 49.77
C PHE A 289 38.12 46.60 48.60
N TYR A 290 39.39 46.88 48.26
CA TYR A 290 39.76 47.92 47.30
C TYR A 290 40.51 47.33 46.10
N ALA A 291 40.13 47.72 44.88
CA ALA A 291 40.84 47.37 43.65
C ALA A 291 40.58 48.44 42.58
N GLY A 292 41.62 48.87 41.86
CA GLY A 292 41.54 49.84 40.76
C GLY A 292 40.82 51.15 41.12
N GLY A 293 40.96 51.61 42.36
CA GLY A 293 40.32 52.83 42.87
C GLY A 293 38.85 52.69 43.28
N TYR A 294 38.26 51.49 43.23
CA TYR A 294 36.87 51.25 43.65
C TYR A 294 36.79 50.48 44.97
N LYS A 295 35.71 50.74 45.73
CA LYS A 295 35.31 49.96 46.90
C LYS A 295 34.40 48.82 46.47
N TRP A 296 34.80 47.58 46.73
CA TRP A 296 34.10 46.36 46.35
C TRP A 296 33.48 45.68 47.58
N ARG A 297 32.35 44.99 47.39
CA ARG A 297 31.66 44.22 48.44
C ARG A 297 31.02 42.97 47.84
N MET A 298 31.19 41.82 48.48
CA MET A 298 30.47 40.59 48.12
C MET A 298 29.11 40.53 48.82
N SER A 299 28.14 39.87 48.19
CA SER A 299 26.91 39.49 48.85
C SER A 299 26.51 38.06 48.50
N ILE A 300 25.85 37.38 49.44
CA ILE A 300 25.26 36.07 49.22
C ILE A 300 23.79 36.03 49.65
N SER A 301 23.02 35.16 49.03
CA SER A 301 21.69 34.78 49.49
C SER A 301 21.45 33.30 49.23
N THR A 302 20.88 32.60 50.21
CA THR A 302 20.30 31.29 49.94
C THR A 302 18.96 31.52 49.26
N ARG A 303 18.78 30.97 48.06
CA ARG A 303 17.53 31.05 47.30
C ARG A 303 17.12 29.64 46.89
N GLY A 304 16.17 29.07 47.61
CA GLY A 304 15.67 27.73 47.36
C GLY A 304 16.77 26.67 47.51
N LYS A 305 17.25 26.09 46.39
CA LYS A 305 18.28 25.03 46.38
C LYS A 305 19.69 25.54 46.10
N TYR A 306 19.87 26.83 45.85
CA TYR A 306 21.13 27.40 45.37
C TYR A 306 21.67 28.49 46.31
N LEU A 307 22.99 28.66 46.30
CA LEU A 307 23.66 29.81 46.88
C LEU A 307 23.91 30.82 45.77
N SER A 308 23.21 31.95 45.80
CA SER A 308 23.47 33.08 44.91
C SER A 308 24.59 33.92 45.50
N MET A 309 25.54 34.34 44.66
CA MET A 309 26.69 35.17 45.06
C MET A 309 26.87 36.31 44.08
N TYR A 310 27.20 37.48 44.59
CA TYR A 310 27.31 38.70 43.79
C TYR A 310 28.51 39.53 44.26
N LEU A 311 29.08 40.28 43.32
CA LEU A 311 30.14 41.24 43.58
C LEU A 311 29.67 42.63 43.13
N HIS A 312 29.71 43.59 44.06
CA HIS A 312 29.16 44.93 43.88
C HIS A 312 30.20 46.00 44.18
N ILE A 313 29.99 47.21 43.65
CA ILE A 313 30.66 48.41 44.13
C ILE A 313 29.90 48.89 45.38
N ALA A 314 30.57 48.92 46.53
CA ALA A 314 29.97 49.15 47.84
C ALA A 314 29.23 50.49 47.94
N ASP A 315 29.82 51.56 47.38
CA ASP A 315 29.24 52.92 47.44
C ASP A 315 27.87 53.02 46.73
N ARG A 316 27.48 52.05 45.90
CA ARG A 316 26.15 51.99 45.25
C ARG A 316 25.07 51.35 46.09
N LEU A 317 25.43 50.49 47.03
CA LEU A 317 24.47 49.72 47.80
C LEU A 317 23.87 50.53 48.96
N ASP A 318 24.61 51.52 49.44
CA ASP A 318 24.29 52.30 50.65
C ASP A 318 23.75 53.71 50.33
N SER A 319 23.58 54.10 49.04
CA SER A 319 23.18 55.46 48.60
C SER A 319 21.96 55.44 47.67
N LEU A 320 20.98 56.33 47.93
CA LEU A 320 19.84 56.59 47.02
C LEU A 320 20.17 57.64 45.94
N GLU A 321 21.34 58.26 46.01
CA GLU A 321 21.85 59.19 45.00
C GLU A 321 22.96 58.52 44.17
N THR A 322 23.01 58.79 42.86
CA THR A 322 24.02 58.25 41.93
C THR A 322 25.43 58.62 42.39
N PRO A 323 26.23 57.66 42.89
CA PRO A 323 27.61 57.96 43.29
C PRO A 323 28.47 58.22 42.06
N PRO A 324 29.55 59.03 42.18
CA PRO A 324 30.49 59.24 41.08
C PRO A 324 31.14 57.90 40.67
N GLY A 325 30.85 57.45 39.45
CA GLY A 325 31.28 56.15 38.93
C GLY A 325 30.55 55.75 37.63
N PRO A 326 30.97 54.66 36.96
CA PRO A 326 30.43 54.23 35.68
C PRO A 326 28.97 53.78 35.81
N GLY A 327 28.02 54.37 35.06
CA GLY A 327 26.56 54.26 35.25
C GLY A 327 25.94 52.84 35.33
N PRO A 328 24.64 52.70 35.62
CA PRO A 328 23.90 51.43 35.47
C PRO A 328 24.08 50.88 34.04
N GLY A 329 24.21 49.56 33.88
CA GLY A 329 24.48 48.93 32.58
C GLY A 329 25.91 49.11 32.06
N SER A 330 26.82 49.67 32.86
CA SER A 330 28.22 49.81 32.44
C SER A 330 28.96 48.47 32.52
N THR A 331 29.56 48.10 31.40
CA THR A 331 30.46 46.95 31.31
C THR A 331 31.88 47.39 31.61
N LYS A 332 32.54 46.71 32.56
CA LYS A 332 33.96 46.86 32.82
C LYS A 332 34.72 45.63 32.33
N ASN A 333 35.74 45.88 31.51
CA ASN A 333 36.75 44.89 31.17
C ASN A 333 37.74 44.84 32.33
N LEU A 334 37.51 43.92 33.26
CA LEU A 334 38.39 43.65 34.40
C LEU A 334 38.35 42.14 34.64
N LEU A 335 39.48 41.58 35.07
CA LEU A 335 39.53 40.18 35.45
C LEU A 335 39.03 40.04 36.88
N TRP A 336 37.95 39.31 37.08
CA TRP A 336 37.41 39.06 38.41
C TRP A 336 37.14 37.58 38.63
N SER A 337 37.13 37.18 39.90
CA SER A 337 36.69 35.86 40.30
C SER A 337 36.01 35.84 41.66
N ILE A 338 35.08 34.91 41.84
CA ILE A 338 34.48 34.55 43.13
C ILE A 338 34.67 33.04 43.30
N SER A 339 35.03 32.60 44.51
CA SER A 339 35.28 31.19 44.80
C SER A 339 34.63 30.77 46.11
N VAL A 340 34.01 29.58 46.13
CA VAL A 340 33.67 28.89 47.38
C VAL A 340 34.84 27.99 47.75
N ILE A 341 35.53 28.34 48.83
CA ILE A 341 36.77 27.69 49.25
C ILE A 341 36.45 26.34 49.88
N ASN A 342 37.11 25.30 49.38
CA ASN A 342 37.07 23.97 49.96
C ASN A 342 38.28 23.76 50.89
N GLN A 343 38.14 22.92 51.92
CA GLN A 343 39.27 22.54 52.77
C GLN A 343 40.41 21.85 52.00
N ASN A 344 40.09 21.16 50.92
CA ASN A 344 41.06 20.69 49.95
C ASN A 344 41.06 21.65 48.75
N PRO A 345 42.13 22.44 48.53
CA PRO A 345 42.18 23.45 47.48
C PRO A 345 41.88 22.92 46.07
N LYS A 346 42.11 21.61 45.81
CA LYS A 346 41.79 20.96 44.52
C LYS A 346 40.30 20.93 44.20
N PHE A 347 39.43 21.06 45.20
CA PHE A 347 37.98 21.02 45.05
C PHE A 347 37.32 22.39 45.26
N THR A 348 38.09 23.47 45.35
CA THR A 348 37.56 24.84 45.38
C THR A 348 36.80 25.11 44.08
N VAL A 349 35.57 25.63 44.20
CA VAL A 349 34.76 26.00 43.03
C VAL A 349 34.98 27.48 42.77
N LYS A 350 35.62 27.80 41.66
CA LYS A 350 35.94 29.16 41.22
C LYS A 350 35.13 29.51 39.97
N PHE A 351 34.57 30.71 39.96
CA PHE A 351 34.00 31.34 38.77
C PHE A 351 34.84 32.57 38.45
N GLU A 352 35.23 32.73 37.19
CA GLU A 352 36.05 33.84 36.73
C GLU A 352 35.59 34.34 35.37
N SER A 353 35.73 35.64 35.15
CA SER A 353 35.40 36.31 33.88
C SER A 353 36.26 37.55 33.73
N ASN A 354 36.50 37.95 32.49
CA ASN A 354 37.19 39.19 32.11
C ASN A 354 36.21 40.36 31.81
N VAL A 355 34.92 40.11 31.95
CA VAL A 355 33.85 41.09 31.75
C VAL A 355 32.94 41.08 32.97
N LEU A 356 32.72 42.26 33.55
CA LEU A 356 31.78 42.50 34.63
C LEU A 356 30.71 43.49 34.18
N VAL A 357 29.44 43.10 34.25
CA VAL A 357 28.31 44.00 34.04
C VAL A 357 27.87 44.54 35.40
N LEU A 358 28.01 45.85 35.59
CA LEU A 358 27.66 46.54 36.85
C LEU A 358 26.18 46.94 36.86
N ASP A 359 25.28 45.95 36.87
CA ASP A 359 23.83 46.21 36.96
C ASP A 359 23.32 46.16 38.39
N ALA A 360 22.86 47.32 38.86
CA ALA A 360 22.11 47.46 40.09
C ALA A 360 20.67 46.99 39.83
N HIS A 361 20.44 45.67 39.79
CA HIS A 361 19.39 44.96 40.54
C HIS A 361 19.03 43.55 40.04
N GLU A 362 19.47 43.07 38.87
CA GLU A 362 18.89 41.82 38.31
C GLU A 362 19.86 40.88 37.56
N SER A 363 21.16 40.99 37.76
CA SER A 363 22.09 39.94 37.28
C SER A 363 22.21 38.82 38.31
N ASP A 364 21.23 37.92 38.34
CA ASP A 364 21.28 36.68 39.11
C ASP A 364 22.34 35.73 38.51
N TRP A 365 23.56 35.77 39.05
CA TRP A 365 24.52 34.71 38.80
C TRP A 365 24.19 33.52 39.71
N ILE A 366 23.50 32.54 39.12
CA ILE A 366 23.25 31.26 39.76
C ILE A 366 24.57 30.49 39.75
N PHE A 367 25.23 30.43 40.90
CA PHE A 367 26.45 29.66 41.03
C PHE A 367 26.14 28.15 40.95
N PRO A 368 26.99 27.33 40.30
CA PRO A 368 26.74 25.89 40.12
C PRO A 368 26.76 25.08 41.43
N VAL A 369 26.98 25.72 42.58
CA VAL A 369 27.01 25.06 43.89
C VAL A 369 25.61 25.04 44.49
N THR A 370 25.03 23.84 44.58
CA THR A 370 23.77 23.65 45.30
C THR A 370 23.99 23.71 46.81
N LEU A 371 22.99 24.18 47.55
CA LEU A 371 23.02 24.17 49.01
C LEU A 371 23.14 22.76 49.59
N ILE A 372 22.65 21.74 48.87
CA ILE A 372 22.81 20.33 49.23
C ILE A 372 24.29 19.94 49.18
N GLY A 373 24.98 20.22 48.08
CA GLY A 373 26.40 19.91 47.93
C GLY A 373 27.31 20.72 48.85
N LEU A 374 26.92 21.97 49.16
CA LEU A 374 27.66 22.83 50.07
C LEU A 374 27.52 22.38 51.54
N LYS A 375 26.32 21.96 51.96
CA LYS A 375 26.03 21.48 53.33
C LYS A 375 26.47 20.03 53.58
N ASP A 376 26.81 19.28 52.55
CA ASP A 376 27.32 17.92 52.68
C ASP A 376 28.71 17.94 53.35
N ALA A 377 28.76 17.44 54.59
CA ALA A 377 29.98 17.39 55.38
C ALA A 377 31.12 16.58 54.72
N THR A 378 30.79 15.66 53.81
CA THR A 378 31.78 14.86 53.06
C THR A 378 32.45 15.65 51.93
N LYS A 379 31.87 16.78 51.52
CA LYS A 379 32.36 17.59 50.40
C LYS A 379 33.39 18.64 50.81
N GLY A 380 33.48 19.00 52.10
CA GLY A 380 34.54 19.89 52.61
C GLY A 380 34.36 21.39 52.32
N PHE A 381 33.17 21.83 51.89
CA PHE A 381 32.84 23.26 51.71
C PHE A 381 32.31 23.93 52.98
N LEU A 382 31.61 23.17 53.83
CA LEU A 382 31.08 23.64 55.11
C LEU A 382 31.62 22.78 56.23
N VAL A 383 32.47 23.35 57.10
CA VAL A 383 33.04 22.61 58.23
C VAL A 383 32.87 23.39 59.52
N LYS A 384 32.37 22.70 60.56
CA LYS A 384 31.96 23.33 61.84
C LYS A 384 30.99 24.49 61.62
N ASP A 385 30.10 24.35 60.63
CA ASP A 385 29.14 25.38 60.22
C ASP A 385 29.79 26.69 59.75
N VAL A 386 31.01 26.61 59.21
CA VAL A 386 31.76 27.73 58.64
C VAL A 386 32.00 27.50 57.14
N CYS A 387 31.61 28.47 56.32
CA CYS A 387 31.84 28.49 54.87
C CYS A 387 32.73 29.68 54.52
N THR A 388 33.69 29.51 53.62
CA THR A 388 34.61 30.57 53.21
C THR A 388 34.43 30.89 51.74
N ILE A 389 34.27 32.16 51.43
CA ILE A 389 34.13 32.69 50.06
C ILE A 389 35.27 33.65 49.81
N GLU A 390 35.81 33.67 48.60
CA GLU A 390 36.87 34.58 48.21
C GLU A 390 36.52 35.31 46.91
N ALA A 391 36.74 36.62 46.87
CA ALA A 391 36.67 37.40 45.64
C ALA A 391 38.03 38.03 45.31
N GLN A 392 38.32 38.13 44.03
CA GLN A 392 39.50 38.81 43.49
C GLN A 392 39.08 39.68 42.30
N VAL A 393 39.67 40.87 42.19
CA VAL A 393 39.46 41.83 41.11
C VAL A 393 40.81 42.37 40.65
N SER A 394 41.06 42.39 39.34
CA SER A 394 42.25 42.93 38.68
C SER A 394 41.84 43.81 37.49
N PHE A 395 42.39 45.01 37.42
CA PHE A 395 42.15 45.97 36.32
C PHE A 395 43.11 45.81 35.16
#